data_AF-A0A7R9WC59-F1
#
_entry.id   AF-A0A7R9WC59-F1
#
_cell.length_a   1.000
_cell.length_b   1.000
_cell.length_c   1.000
_cell.angle_alpha   90.00
_cell.angle_beta   90.00
_cell.angle_gamma   90.00
#
_symmetry.space_group_name_H-M   'P 1'
#
loop_
_entity.id
_entity.type
_entity.pdbx_description
1 polymer ?
#
loop_
_entity_poly.entity_id
_entity_poly.type
_entity_poly.pdbx_seq_one_letter_code
_entity_poly.pdbx_strand_id
1 'polypeptide(L)'
;REHLKKHTNGDTRSGTFGVADQLPAGGTVRLNGMDMSEVLYLQVSQDCASWQGDLSKLIWSSPISIDLGRLKTGGKKSGSLSLPTIQGRLGDLCDIQLSVIVERDGTPFCTLFSPYWITNKTGMKLLYKVTGNDMIYDSGVGGMPILTSCKVGDTSSVGVAKREIAIMPLEGPKADVATVWWDDATNGKLILEHISLKHNGKKRVEWSGEIGLDQAGSFGEIKCRNILFGVAIESLTGVFHKSNLISLSVRYVVKNTLHIPVTIIPMRGLYADVKKTADRLREEGVDKAFSSKKHSPPGSTKHPPPIHLDPSETTILYEFQNVSHGFIK
;
A
#
# COMPACT_ATOMS: atom_id res chain seq x y z
N ARG A 1 25.21 30.87 44.84
CA ARG A 1 23.95 30.77 44.05
C ARG A 1 24.18 31.49 42.73
N GLU A 2 24.34 30.88 41.57
CA GLU A 2 24.50 29.49 41.14
C GLU A 2 25.41 29.58 39.90
N HIS A 3 26.33 28.63 39.77
CA HIS A 3 27.43 28.67 38.82
C HIS A 3 26.94 28.52 37.37
N LEU A 4 27.31 29.46 36.51
CA LEU A 4 27.52 29.20 35.09
C LEU A 4 28.60 28.10 34.96
N LYS A 5 28.18 26.86 34.74
CA LYS A 5 29.06 25.83 34.20
C LYS A 5 29.08 25.96 32.69
N LYS A 6 30.19 26.50 32.18
CA LYS A 6 30.66 26.24 30.82
C LYS A 6 30.78 24.72 30.66
N HIS A 7 29.91 24.11 29.87
CA HIS A 7 30.20 22.79 29.30
C HIS A 7 31.12 22.99 28.10
N THR A 8 32.41 23.05 28.38
CA THR A 8 33.45 22.69 27.41
C THR A 8 33.65 21.18 27.51
N ASN A 9 33.08 20.43 26.57
CA ASN A 9 33.52 19.09 26.18
C ASN A 9 33.59 19.17 24.63
N GLY A 10 34.73 19.11 23.95
CA GLY A 10 35.97 18.48 24.36
C GLY A 10 35.88 16.96 24.28
N ASP A 11 35.13 16.40 23.33
CA ASP A 11 35.30 15.01 22.91
C ASP A 11 34.74 14.81 21.49
N THR A 12 35.61 14.77 20.49
CA THR A 12 35.35 14.30 19.12
C THR A 12 35.20 12.78 19.12
N ARG A 13 34.29 12.25 19.93
CA ARG A 13 33.99 10.82 19.99
C ARG A 13 32.62 10.58 19.40
N SER A 14 32.62 9.81 18.30
CA SER A 14 31.50 9.00 17.81
C SER A 14 30.65 8.50 18.99
N GLY A 15 29.59 9.23 19.32
CA GLY A 15 28.67 8.92 20.39
C GLY A 15 27.33 8.55 19.76
N THR A 16 26.86 7.34 20.03
CA THR A 16 25.47 6.98 19.76
C THR A 16 24.56 7.84 20.63
N PHE A 17 23.75 8.70 20.02
CA PHE A 17 22.65 9.36 20.73
C PHE A 17 21.72 8.26 21.29
N GLY A 18 21.26 8.43 22.53
CA GLY A 18 20.59 7.38 23.31
C GLY A 18 19.65 6.49 22.49
N VAL A 19 19.90 5.18 22.54
CA VAL A 19 19.10 4.16 21.85
C VAL A 19 17.67 4.27 22.36
N ALA A 20 16.73 4.66 21.49
CA ALA A 20 15.32 4.50 21.81
C ALA A 20 15.03 2.98 21.82
N ASP A 21 14.61 2.43 22.96
CA ASP A 21 14.49 0.98 23.20
C ASP A 21 13.56 0.26 22.20
N GLN A 22 12.69 0.99 21.51
CA GLN A 22 12.04 0.66 20.23
C GLN A 22 11.10 1.83 19.94
N LEU A 23 11.06 2.31 18.69
CA LEU A 23 10.07 3.32 18.29
C LEU A 23 8.74 2.62 17.96
N PRO A 24 7.64 2.88 18.69
CA PRO A 24 6.35 2.30 18.34
C PRO A 24 5.86 2.84 16.99
N ALA A 25 4.90 2.14 16.38
CA ALA A 25 4.28 2.61 15.14
C ALA A 25 3.68 4.02 15.34
N GLY A 26 4.06 4.97 14.47
CA GLY A 26 3.67 6.38 14.58
C GLY A 26 4.40 7.16 15.69
N GLY A 27 5.34 6.52 16.39
CA GLY A 27 6.18 7.15 17.41
C GLY A 27 7.12 8.20 16.80
N THR A 28 7.53 9.16 17.63
CA THR A 28 8.50 10.19 17.26
C THR A 28 9.66 10.14 18.25
N VAL A 29 10.89 10.13 17.74
CA VAL A 29 12.10 10.34 18.54
C VAL A 29 12.57 11.78 18.36
N ARG A 30 12.93 12.42 19.47
CA ARG A 30 13.55 13.76 19.45
C ARG A 30 15.03 13.61 19.70
N LEU A 31 15.84 13.98 18.72
CA LEU A 31 17.29 13.99 18.83
C LEU A 31 17.73 15.40 19.26
N ASN A 32 18.24 15.52 20.48
CA ASN A 32 18.67 16.79 21.07
C ASN A 32 20.20 16.91 21.06
N GLY A 33 20.71 18.14 20.96
CA GLY A 33 22.14 18.42 21.04
C GLY A 33 22.93 18.10 19.77
N MET A 34 22.25 17.93 18.63
CA MET A 34 22.91 17.72 17.34
C MET A 34 23.44 19.04 16.78
N ASP A 35 24.66 19.01 16.23
CA ASP A 35 25.19 20.13 15.47
C ASP A 35 24.55 20.17 14.08
N MET A 36 23.84 21.25 13.79
CA MET A 36 23.15 21.48 12.52
C MET A 36 24.11 21.79 11.36
N SER A 37 25.40 21.97 11.62
CA SER A 37 26.44 22.13 10.61
C SER A 37 27.05 20.81 10.17
N GLU A 38 26.81 19.72 10.91
CA GLU A 38 27.35 18.40 10.65
C GLU A 38 26.39 17.49 9.89
N VAL A 39 26.93 16.40 9.35
CA VAL A 39 26.14 15.34 8.72
C VAL A 39 25.63 14.39 9.79
N LEU A 40 24.31 14.25 9.88
CA LEU A 40 23.66 13.25 10.73
C LEU A 40 23.58 11.93 9.98
N TYR A 41 23.98 10.83 10.62
CA TYR A 41 23.78 9.48 10.10
C TYR A 41 22.69 8.78 10.90
N LEU A 42 21.68 8.25 10.22
CA LEU A 42 20.63 7.43 10.81
C LEU A 42 20.75 5.99 10.34
N GLN A 43 20.65 5.04 11.26
CA GLN A 43 20.53 3.63 10.92
C GLN A 43 19.22 3.10 11.47
N VAL A 44 18.47 2.39 10.63
CA VAL A 44 17.17 1.83 11.00
C VAL A 44 17.33 0.32 11.12
N SER A 45 16.77 -0.26 12.18
CA SER A 45 16.60 -1.70 12.28
C SER A 45 15.13 -2.06 12.41
N GLN A 46 14.82 -3.27 11.99
CA GLN A 46 13.56 -3.93 12.28
C GLN A 46 13.86 -5.28 12.90
N ASP A 47 13.22 -5.53 14.04
CA ASP A 47 13.14 -6.87 14.60
C ASP A 47 12.16 -7.68 13.75
N CYS A 48 12.70 -8.60 12.96
CA CYS A 48 11.90 -9.61 12.30
C CYS A 48 11.85 -10.81 13.25
N ALA A 49 10.87 -10.81 14.15
CA ALA A 49 10.47 -12.03 14.81
C ALA A 49 10.23 -13.08 13.71
N SER A 50 10.99 -14.17 13.73
CA SER A 50 10.84 -15.20 12.74
C SER A 50 9.46 -15.82 12.91
N TRP A 51 8.62 -15.66 11.88
CA TRP A 51 7.30 -16.30 11.81
C TRP A 51 7.40 -17.85 11.73
N GLN A 52 8.61 -18.40 11.80
CA GLN A 52 8.95 -19.83 11.77
C GLN A 52 9.72 -20.32 13.02
N GLY A 53 9.66 -19.60 14.15
CA GLY A 53 10.06 -20.15 15.45
C GLY A 53 11.57 -20.30 15.69
N ASP A 54 12.42 -19.63 14.90
CA ASP A 54 13.87 -19.72 15.02
C ASP A 54 14.49 -18.32 15.02
N LEU A 55 15.02 -17.88 16.17
CA LEU A 55 15.74 -16.62 16.47
C LEU A 55 15.31 -15.34 15.72
N SER A 56 14.88 -14.31 16.47
CA SER A 56 14.66 -12.97 15.94
C SER A 56 15.89 -12.49 15.16
N LYS A 57 15.71 -12.25 13.85
CA LYS A 57 16.76 -11.71 13.01
C LYS A 57 16.54 -10.21 12.89
N LEU A 58 17.42 -9.43 13.51
CA LEU A 58 17.47 -7.99 13.29
C LEU A 58 17.97 -7.72 11.87
N ILE A 59 17.15 -7.04 11.09
CA ILE A 59 17.52 -6.53 9.78
C ILE A 59 17.88 -5.06 9.95
N TRP A 60 19.02 -4.66 9.38
CA TRP A 60 19.54 -3.30 9.45
C TRP A 60 19.54 -2.63 8.08
N SER A 61 19.33 -1.32 8.08
CA SER A 61 19.61 -0.49 6.92
C SER A 61 21.11 -0.18 6.83
N SER A 62 21.55 0.21 5.64
CA SER A 62 22.77 1.01 5.53
C SER A 62 22.58 2.36 6.27
N PRO A 63 23.65 2.96 6.82
CA PRO A 63 23.58 4.29 7.38
C PRO A 63 23.08 5.32 6.35
N ILE A 64 22.03 6.05 6.69
CA ILE A 64 21.39 7.09 5.90
C ILE A 64 22.03 8.42 6.29
N SER A 65 22.72 9.06 5.35
CA SER A 65 23.39 10.35 5.57
C SER A 65 22.43 11.52 5.33
N ILE A 66 22.38 12.46 6.28
CA ILE A 66 21.53 13.65 6.26
C ILE A 66 22.42 14.87 6.44
N ASP A 67 22.56 15.65 5.38
CA ASP A 67 23.32 16.91 5.42
C ASP A 67 22.44 18.03 5.98
N LEU A 68 22.43 18.13 7.31
CA LEU A 68 21.70 19.16 8.05
C LEU A 68 22.23 20.57 7.73
N GLY A 69 23.50 20.67 7.33
CA GLY A 69 24.13 21.90 6.89
C GLY A 69 23.46 22.53 5.67
N ARG A 70 22.68 21.79 4.89
CA ARG A 70 21.93 22.34 3.74
C ARG A 70 20.56 22.91 4.11
N LEU A 71 20.10 22.73 5.34
CA LEU A 71 18.79 23.19 5.79
C LEU A 71 18.80 24.64 6.26
N LYS A 72 17.72 25.36 5.95
CA LYS A 72 17.41 26.68 6.49
C LYS A 72 16.62 26.51 7.78
N THR A 73 17.25 26.66 8.94
CA THR A 73 16.64 26.47 10.26
C THR A 73 16.50 27.77 11.04
N GLY A 74 15.89 27.75 12.22
CA GLY A 74 15.73 28.94 13.07
C GLY A 74 17.05 29.66 13.37
N GLY A 75 18.15 28.92 13.50
CA GLY A 75 19.50 29.48 13.69
C GLY A 75 20.23 29.83 12.38
N LYS A 76 19.75 29.35 11.23
CA LYS A 76 20.45 29.46 9.93
C LYS A 76 19.53 30.03 8.85
N LYS A 77 19.77 31.29 8.48
CA LYS A 77 18.91 32.03 7.53
C LYS A 77 19.06 31.61 6.06
N SER A 78 20.10 30.86 5.70
CA SER A 78 20.38 30.35 4.35
C SER A 78 20.23 28.83 4.27
N GLY A 79 19.83 28.32 3.11
CA GLY A 79 19.61 26.89 2.88
C GLY A 79 18.22 26.59 2.30
N SER A 80 17.87 25.31 2.23
CA SER A 80 16.58 24.83 1.76
C SER A 80 15.65 24.50 2.93
N LEU A 81 14.33 24.62 2.73
CA LEU A 81 13.32 24.13 3.68
C LEU A 81 13.14 22.62 3.61
N SER A 82 13.73 21.95 2.63
CA SER A 82 13.70 20.50 2.48
C SER A 82 14.97 19.97 1.83
N LEU A 83 15.31 18.72 2.13
CA LEU A 83 16.33 17.97 1.41
C LEU A 83 15.67 17.08 0.34
N PRO A 84 16.40 16.71 -0.72
CA PRO A 84 15.98 15.63 -1.60
C PRO A 84 15.67 14.36 -0.78
N THR A 85 14.64 13.62 -1.18
CA THR A 85 14.29 12.37 -0.52
C THR A 85 15.45 11.38 -0.64
N ILE A 86 15.89 10.85 0.50
CA ILE A 86 17.00 9.90 0.56
C ILE A 86 16.42 8.49 0.52
N GLN A 87 16.95 7.64 -0.36
CA GLN A 87 16.54 6.24 -0.45
C GLN A 87 17.41 5.38 0.46
N GLY A 88 16.79 4.41 1.13
CA GLY A 88 17.44 3.39 1.91
C GLY A 88 16.79 2.03 1.69
N ARG A 89 17.43 0.98 2.18
CA ARG A 89 16.90 -0.37 2.19
C ARG A 89 17.03 -0.97 3.58
N LEU A 90 16.03 -1.73 3.98
CA LEU A 90 16.01 -2.50 5.20
C LEU A 90 15.98 -3.98 4.81
N GLY A 91 17.17 -4.57 4.69
CA GLY A 91 17.34 -5.90 4.09
C GLY A 91 16.95 -5.91 2.61
N ASP A 92 16.42 -7.04 2.14
CA ASP A 92 16.19 -7.28 0.71
C ASP A 92 14.77 -6.90 0.24
N LEU A 93 13.80 -6.74 1.14
CA LEU A 93 12.38 -6.66 0.78
C LEU A 93 11.69 -5.35 1.20
N CYS A 94 12.43 -4.43 1.80
CA CYS A 94 11.87 -3.19 2.34
C CYS A 94 12.67 -1.98 1.84
N ASP A 95 12.15 -1.33 0.79
CA ASP A 95 12.64 -0.02 0.38
C ASP A 95 12.04 1.05 1.31
N ILE A 96 12.91 1.87 1.89
CA ILE A 96 12.52 2.99 2.76
C ILE A 96 12.99 4.30 2.15
N GLN A 97 12.26 5.36 2.43
CA GLN A 97 12.57 6.71 2.04
C GLN A 97 12.56 7.62 3.25
N LEU A 98 13.54 8.52 3.29
CA LEU A 98 13.66 9.53 4.31
C LEU A 98 13.41 10.90 3.68
N SER A 99 12.35 11.56 4.12
CA SER A 99 12.04 12.95 3.80
C SER A 99 12.47 13.84 4.96
N VAL A 100 13.27 14.86 4.68
CA VAL A 100 13.67 15.85 5.68
C VAL A 100 13.15 17.22 5.27
N ILE A 101 12.35 17.82 6.14
CA ILE A 101 11.76 19.15 5.95
C ILE A 101 12.04 20.02 7.17
N VAL A 102 11.95 21.33 7.04
CA VAL A 102 11.99 22.26 8.16
C VAL A 102 10.59 22.76 8.41
N GLU A 103 10.10 22.58 9.63
CA GLU A 103 8.81 23.08 10.08
C GLU A 103 8.80 24.61 10.23
N ARG A 104 7.62 25.19 10.46
CA ARG A 104 7.44 26.65 10.54
C ARG A 104 8.22 27.28 11.69
N ASP A 105 8.47 26.53 12.75
CA ASP A 105 9.27 26.93 13.90
C ASP A 105 10.79 26.86 13.65
N GLY A 106 11.20 26.40 12.45
CA GLY A 106 12.60 26.23 12.09
C GLY A 106 13.21 24.90 12.50
N THR A 107 12.40 23.95 13.01
CA THR A 107 12.83 22.62 13.46
C THR A 107 12.90 21.64 12.28
N PRO A 108 14.02 20.94 12.05
CA PRO A 108 14.08 19.83 11.10
C PRO A 108 13.19 18.66 11.54
N PHE A 109 12.35 18.19 10.63
CA PHE A 109 11.48 17.04 10.81
C PHE A 109 11.82 15.97 9.77
N CYS A 110 12.15 14.78 10.27
CA CYS A 110 12.49 13.61 9.45
C CYS A 110 11.32 12.63 9.42
N THR A 111 10.83 12.30 8.24
CA THR A 111 9.79 11.28 8.04
C THR A 111 10.39 10.07 7.32
N LEU A 112 10.39 8.92 7.97
CA LEU A 112 10.68 7.64 7.34
C LEU A 112 9.39 7.01 6.82
N PHE A 113 9.35 6.59 5.56
CA PHE A 113 8.17 5.98 4.94
C PHE A 113 8.57 5.03 3.79
N SER A 114 7.63 4.23 3.29
CA SER A 114 7.80 3.50 2.03
C SER A 114 6.74 4.01 1.05
N PRO A 115 7.09 4.42 -0.18
CA PRO A 115 6.11 4.97 -1.12
C PRO A 115 4.93 4.04 -1.42
N TYR A 116 5.19 2.74 -1.49
CA TYR A 116 4.18 1.74 -1.83
C TYR A 116 4.21 0.57 -0.84
N TRP A 117 3.02 0.19 -0.41
CA TRP A 117 2.76 -0.98 0.44
C TRP A 117 1.90 -1.94 -0.36
N ILE A 118 2.48 -3.05 -0.80
CA ILE A 118 1.75 -4.08 -1.54
C ILE A 118 1.29 -5.14 -0.55
N THR A 119 -0.02 -5.35 -0.44
CA THR A 119 -0.60 -6.36 0.44
C THR A 119 -1.34 -7.41 -0.39
N ASN A 120 -1.08 -8.67 -0.08
CA ASN A 120 -1.68 -9.80 -0.78
C ASN A 120 -2.71 -10.49 0.11
N LYS A 121 -3.98 -10.20 -0.15
CA LYS A 121 -5.15 -10.79 0.50
C LYS A 121 -5.74 -11.94 -0.31
N THR A 122 -5.02 -12.43 -1.32
CA THR A 122 -5.54 -13.47 -2.22
C THR A 122 -5.38 -14.89 -1.65
N GLY A 123 -4.51 -15.06 -0.66
CA GLY A 123 -4.09 -16.37 -0.18
C GLY A 123 -3.20 -17.16 -1.14
N MET A 124 -2.84 -16.58 -2.30
CA MET A 124 -1.94 -17.16 -3.29
C MET A 124 -0.49 -16.75 -3.03
N LYS A 125 0.46 -17.56 -3.49
CA LYS A 125 1.86 -17.12 -3.59
C LYS A 125 2.04 -16.30 -4.87
N LEU A 126 2.48 -15.05 -4.77
CA LEU A 126 2.61 -14.11 -5.88
C LEU A 126 4.06 -13.60 -6.02
N LEU A 127 4.49 -13.34 -7.25
CA LEU A 127 5.67 -12.52 -7.55
C LEU A 127 5.25 -11.14 -8.05
N TYR A 128 6.07 -10.13 -7.74
CA TYR A 128 5.88 -8.76 -8.18
C TYR A 128 7.09 -8.26 -8.92
N LYS A 129 6.85 -7.56 -10.03
CA LYS A 129 7.85 -6.82 -10.77
C LYS A 129 7.43 -5.35 -10.80
N VAL A 130 8.32 -4.48 -10.35
CA VAL A 130 8.08 -3.04 -10.22
C VAL A 130 8.93 -2.29 -11.23
N THR A 131 8.37 -1.24 -11.84
CA THR A 131 9.06 -0.45 -12.88
C THR A 131 10.34 0.18 -12.34
N GLY A 132 11.40 0.11 -13.15
CA GLY A 132 12.70 0.68 -12.82
C GLY A 132 13.44 -0.06 -11.70
N ASN A 133 13.00 -1.27 -11.35
CA ASN A 133 13.66 -2.14 -10.40
C ASN A 133 13.93 -3.53 -11.04
N ASP A 134 15.17 -3.98 -11.00
CA ASP A 134 15.57 -5.28 -11.54
C ASP A 134 15.18 -6.44 -10.61
N MET A 135 14.86 -6.12 -9.34
CA MET A 135 14.49 -7.12 -8.35
C MET A 135 13.04 -7.57 -8.52
N ILE A 136 12.82 -8.88 -8.41
CA ILE A 136 11.50 -9.49 -8.33
C ILE A 136 11.22 -9.80 -6.86
N TYR A 137 10.07 -9.36 -6.37
CA TYR A 137 9.66 -9.59 -4.98
C TYR A 137 8.79 -10.85 -4.92
N ASP A 138 9.07 -11.75 -3.97
CA ASP A 138 8.24 -12.91 -3.64
C ASP A 138 7.37 -12.58 -2.44
N SER A 139 6.04 -12.72 -2.58
CA SER A 139 5.08 -12.48 -1.49
C SER A 139 5.24 -13.45 -0.31
N GLY A 140 5.98 -14.54 -0.51
CA GLY A 140 5.96 -15.70 0.37
C GLY A 140 4.59 -16.38 0.39
N VAL A 141 4.47 -17.41 1.23
CA VAL A 141 3.17 -18.00 1.60
C VAL A 141 2.57 -17.10 2.67
N GLY A 142 1.35 -16.58 2.46
CA GLY A 142 0.75 -15.65 3.42
C GLY A 142 0.64 -14.20 2.94
N GLY A 143 1.41 -13.82 1.92
CA GLY A 143 1.30 -12.51 1.31
C GLY A 143 1.83 -11.38 2.19
N MET A 144 3.06 -11.51 2.70
CA MET A 144 3.68 -10.46 3.51
C MET A 144 3.60 -9.11 2.79
N PRO A 145 3.29 -8.01 3.51
CA PRO A 145 3.34 -6.69 2.92
C PRO A 145 4.73 -6.41 2.35
N ILE A 146 4.80 -6.07 1.07
CA ILE A 146 6.05 -5.66 0.42
C ILE A 146 6.11 -4.15 0.40
N LEU A 147 7.19 -3.63 0.96
CA LEU A 147 7.49 -2.21 1.02
C LEU A 147 8.47 -1.91 -0.11
N THR A 148 8.02 -1.18 -1.12
CA THR A 148 8.81 -0.97 -2.34
C THR A 148 8.77 0.47 -2.80
N SER A 149 9.84 0.85 -3.50
CA SER A 149 9.94 2.08 -4.25
C SER A 149 10.08 1.79 -5.73
N CYS A 150 9.54 2.66 -6.56
CA CYS A 150 9.73 2.62 -8.01
C CYS A 150 10.80 3.63 -8.40
N LYS A 151 11.64 3.28 -9.36
CA LYS A 151 12.36 4.31 -10.11
C LYS A 151 11.47 4.79 -11.25
N VAL A 152 11.59 6.06 -11.58
CA VAL A 152 11.03 6.57 -12.82
C VAL A 152 11.76 5.86 -13.96
N GLY A 153 11.05 5.06 -14.75
CA GLY A 153 11.64 4.47 -15.96
C GLY A 153 12.03 5.57 -16.95
N ASP A 154 13.06 5.32 -17.76
CA ASP A 154 13.47 6.25 -18.81
C ASP A 154 12.27 6.51 -19.75
N THR A 155 11.74 7.71 -19.69
CA THR A 155 10.65 8.15 -20.56
C THR A 155 11.27 8.60 -21.88
N SER A 156 11.27 7.72 -22.87
CA SER A 156 11.39 8.17 -24.26
C SER A 156 10.13 8.98 -24.59
N SER A 157 10.30 10.30 -24.71
CA SER A 157 9.31 11.34 -25.07
C SER A 157 8.31 11.77 -23.99
N VAL A 158 8.51 12.98 -23.45
CA VAL A 158 7.54 14.02 -22.97
C VAL A 158 6.36 13.58 -22.06
N GLY A 159 6.32 12.34 -21.58
CA GLY A 159 5.25 11.80 -20.77
C GLY A 159 5.57 11.80 -19.27
N VAL A 160 4.52 11.91 -18.45
CA VAL A 160 4.58 11.68 -17.00
C VAL A 160 5.27 10.34 -16.73
N ALA A 161 6.26 10.36 -15.82
CA ALA A 161 6.91 9.17 -15.31
C ALA A 161 5.89 8.09 -14.91
N LYS A 162 5.86 6.96 -15.61
CA LYS A 162 4.97 5.85 -15.26
C LYS A 162 5.63 4.97 -14.21
N ARG A 163 4.94 4.77 -13.10
CA ARG A 163 5.31 3.83 -12.04
C ARG A 163 4.31 2.68 -12.07
N GLU A 164 4.75 1.51 -12.49
CA GLU A 164 3.86 0.37 -12.71
C GLU A 164 4.32 -0.89 -11.97
N ILE A 165 3.35 -1.76 -11.67
CA ILE A 165 3.56 -3.09 -11.11
C ILE A 165 2.95 -4.16 -12.02
N ALA A 166 3.67 -5.27 -12.20
CA ALA A 166 3.17 -6.49 -12.80
C ALA A 166 3.21 -7.63 -11.78
N ILE A 167 2.26 -8.56 -11.86
CA ILE A 167 2.05 -9.64 -10.88
C ILE A 167 2.04 -11.00 -11.57
N MET A 168 2.62 -12.02 -10.94
CA MET A 168 2.59 -13.40 -11.42
C MET A 168 2.18 -14.36 -10.29
N PRO A 169 1.10 -15.12 -10.43
CA PRO A 169 0.75 -16.16 -9.47
C PRO A 169 1.66 -17.37 -9.61
N LEU A 170 2.11 -17.95 -8.50
CA LEU A 170 2.94 -19.16 -8.46
C LEU A 170 2.20 -20.38 -7.93
N GLU A 171 1.26 -20.17 -7.01
CA GLU A 171 0.49 -21.23 -6.34
C GLU A 171 -0.99 -20.84 -6.25
N GLY A 172 -1.87 -21.84 -6.18
CA GLY A 172 -3.31 -21.63 -5.99
C GLY A 172 -3.63 -21.00 -4.62
N PRO A 173 -4.85 -20.47 -4.45
CA PRO A 173 -5.25 -19.88 -3.17
C PRO A 173 -5.31 -20.96 -2.09
N LYS A 174 -4.79 -20.66 -0.90
CA LYS A 174 -4.82 -21.57 0.26
C LYS A 174 -5.82 -21.06 1.30
N ALA A 175 -6.63 -21.99 1.83
CA ALA A 175 -7.73 -21.68 2.74
C ALA A 175 -7.21 -21.06 4.04
N ASP A 176 -6.22 -21.71 4.68
CA ASP A 176 -5.56 -21.26 5.90
C ASP A 176 -5.05 -19.81 5.84
N VAL A 177 -4.55 -19.39 4.67
CA VAL A 177 -4.11 -18.00 4.47
C VAL A 177 -5.28 -17.07 4.18
N ALA A 178 -6.20 -17.45 3.29
CA ALA A 178 -7.31 -16.59 2.90
C ALA A 178 -8.28 -16.33 4.07
N THR A 179 -8.44 -17.29 4.99
CA THR A 179 -9.27 -17.16 6.20
C THR A 179 -8.76 -16.08 7.16
N VAL A 180 -7.48 -15.69 7.09
CA VAL A 180 -6.97 -14.55 7.89
C VAL A 180 -7.70 -13.25 7.53
N TRP A 181 -8.14 -13.14 6.28
CA TRP A 181 -8.83 -11.95 5.76
C TRP A 181 -10.33 -12.16 5.59
N TRP A 182 -10.81 -13.39 5.79
CA TRP A 182 -12.20 -13.77 5.61
C TRP A 182 -12.84 -14.08 6.95
N ASP A 183 -13.78 -13.24 7.35
CA ASP A 183 -14.58 -13.45 8.55
C ASP A 183 -15.82 -14.29 8.21
N ASP A 184 -15.82 -15.56 8.61
CA ASP A 184 -16.91 -16.49 8.37
C ASP A 184 -18.26 -16.01 8.98
N ALA A 185 -18.22 -15.25 10.07
CA ALA A 185 -19.43 -14.78 10.74
C ALA A 185 -20.17 -13.71 9.93
N THR A 186 -19.42 -12.87 9.22
CA THR A 186 -19.97 -11.75 8.43
C THR A 186 -20.06 -12.05 6.94
N ASN A 187 -19.18 -12.91 6.42
CA ASN A 187 -19.05 -13.17 4.98
C ASN A 187 -19.59 -14.55 4.56
N GLY A 188 -19.93 -15.43 5.52
CA GLY A 188 -20.37 -16.79 5.26
C GLY A 188 -19.22 -17.73 4.91
N LYS A 189 -19.49 -18.80 4.17
CA LYS A 189 -18.48 -19.82 3.87
C LYS A 189 -17.64 -19.44 2.65
N LEU A 190 -16.33 -19.28 2.83
CA LEU A 190 -15.39 -19.10 1.73
C LEU A 190 -15.28 -20.40 0.91
N ILE A 191 -15.54 -20.31 -0.40
CA ILE A 191 -15.31 -21.42 -1.35
C ILE A 191 -14.08 -21.07 -2.18
N LEU A 192 -13.00 -21.82 -1.97
CA LEU A 192 -11.80 -21.70 -2.78
C LEU A 192 -11.78 -22.81 -3.82
N GLU A 193 -11.90 -22.43 -5.09
CA GLU A 193 -11.67 -23.36 -6.19
C GLU A 193 -10.16 -23.43 -6.49
N HIS A 194 -9.61 -24.63 -6.47
CA HIS A 194 -8.20 -24.83 -6.76
C HIS A 194 -7.96 -24.69 -8.27
N ILE A 195 -7.48 -23.53 -8.70
CA ILE A 195 -7.08 -23.30 -10.09
C ILE A 195 -5.80 -24.09 -10.35
N SER A 196 -5.85 -25.06 -11.26
CA SER A 196 -4.68 -25.88 -11.61
C SER A 196 -3.67 -25.05 -12.41
N LEU A 197 -2.64 -24.52 -11.73
CA LEU A 197 -1.59 -23.70 -12.35
C LEU A 197 -0.53 -24.50 -13.10
N LYS A 198 -0.55 -25.83 -12.96
CA LYS A 198 0.33 -26.77 -13.64
C LYS A 198 -0.51 -27.65 -14.56
N HIS A 199 -0.22 -27.63 -15.86
CA HIS A 199 -0.80 -28.56 -16.83
C HIS A 199 0.36 -29.27 -17.54
N ASN A 200 0.41 -30.61 -17.45
CA ASN A 200 1.44 -31.46 -18.05
C ASN A 200 2.89 -31.02 -17.74
N GLY A 201 3.18 -30.67 -16.49
CA GLY A 201 4.53 -30.33 -16.03
C GLY A 201 5.12 -29.01 -16.53
N LYS A 202 4.40 -28.23 -17.37
CA LYS A 202 4.86 -26.92 -17.86
C LYS A 202 4.25 -25.77 -17.02
N LYS A 203 5.08 -24.78 -16.64
CA LYS A 203 4.62 -23.55 -15.98
C LYS A 203 3.69 -22.79 -16.95
N ARG A 204 2.43 -22.58 -16.53
CA ARG A 204 1.40 -21.84 -17.27
C ARG A 204 1.22 -20.40 -16.78
N VAL A 205 2.16 -19.84 -16.04
CA VAL A 205 1.98 -18.53 -15.41
C VAL A 205 2.74 -17.45 -16.17
N GLU A 206 2.01 -16.40 -16.53
CA GLU A 206 2.52 -15.19 -17.17
C GLU A 206 2.31 -14.01 -16.22
N TRP A 207 3.11 -12.97 -16.43
CA TRP A 207 2.89 -11.69 -15.79
C TRP A 207 1.53 -11.10 -16.22
N SER A 208 0.86 -10.44 -15.29
CA SER A 208 -0.26 -9.55 -15.61
C SER A 208 0.19 -8.41 -16.52
N GLY A 209 -0.79 -7.69 -17.09
CA GLY A 209 -0.53 -6.33 -17.54
C GLY A 209 -0.05 -5.43 -16.38
N GLU A 210 0.57 -4.33 -16.76
CA GLU A 210 1.08 -3.31 -15.83
C GLU A 210 -0.06 -2.47 -15.23
N ILE A 211 0.03 -2.18 -13.94
CA ILE A 211 -0.91 -1.32 -13.21
C ILE A 211 -0.18 -0.06 -12.76
N GLY A 212 -0.73 1.12 -13.08
CA GLY A 212 -0.22 2.39 -12.58
C GLY A 212 -0.39 2.52 -11.06
N LEU A 213 0.72 2.70 -10.35
CA LEU A 213 0.77 2.79 -8.89
C LEU A 213 0.35 4.15 -8.33
N ASP A 214 0.34 5.18 -9.17
CA ASP A 214 -0.05 6.55 -8.80
C ASP A 214 -1.56 6.80 -8.94
N GLN A 215 -2.35 5.77 -9.26
CA GLN A 215 -3.81 5.87 -9.37
C GLN A 215 -4.48 5.76 -7.99
N ALA A 216 -4.09 6.63 -7.06
CA ALA A 216 -4.68 6.65 -5.71
C ALA A 216 -6.20 6.84 -5.75
N GLY A 217 -6.92 6.11 -4.89
CA GLY A 217 -8.38 6.08 -4.87
C GLY A 217 -9.00 5.26 -6.00
N SER A 218 -8.19 4.57 -6.80
CA SER A 218 -8.68 3.68 -7.85
C SER A 218 -8.86 2.25 -7.35
N PHE A 219 -9.71 1.54 -8.07
CA PHE A 219 -9.91 0.10 -7.93
C PHE A 219 -9.94 -0.49 -9.32
N GLY A 220 -9.52 -1.74 -9.40
CA GLY A 220 -8.99 -2.40 -10.58
C GLY A 220 -9.26 -3.89 -10.55
N GLU A 221 -9.11 -4.52 -11.71
CA GLU A 221 -8.81 -5.93 -11.79
C GLU A 221 -7.59 -6.11 -12.66
N ILE A 222 -6.84 -7.17 -12.37
CA ILE A 222 -5.78 -7.63 -13.24
C ILE A 222 -5.98 -9.07 -13.60
N LYS A 223 -5.80 -9.35 -14.89
CA LYS A 223 -5.93 -10.67 -15.45
C LYS A 223 -4.55 -11.29 -15.61
N CYS A 224 -4.33 -12.41 -14.93
CA CYS A 224 -3.20 -13.32 -15.12
C CYS A 224 -3.70 -14.57 -15.84
N ARG A 225 -3.78 -14.50 -17.17
CA ARG A 225 -4.41 -15.53 -18.03
C ARG A 225 -5.84 -15.87 -17.60
N ASN A 226 -6.03 -16.96 -16.85
CA ASN A 226 -7.33 -17.45 -16.40
C ASN A 226 -7.67 -17.03 -14.96
N ILE A 227 -6.75 -16.36 -14.28
CA ILE A 227 -6.96 -15.83 -12.94
C ILE A 227 -7.21 -14.34 -13.04
N LEU A 228 -8.19 -13.85 -12.28
CA LEU A 228 -8.51 -12.45 -12.20
C LEU A 228 -8.46 -12.02 -10.72
N PHE A 229 -7.71 -10.96 -10.45
CA PHE A 229 -7.52 -10.42 -9.11
C PHE A 229 -8.20 -9.07 -9.02
N GLY A 230 -8.84 -8.79 -7.89
CA GLY A 230 -9.22 -7.42 -7.53
C GLY A 230 -7.98 -6.65 -7.07
N VAL A 231 -7.87 -5.39 -7.48
CA VAL A 231 -6.80 -4.48 -7.07
C VAL A 231 -7.42 -3.20 -6.51
N ALA A 232 -6.96 -2.73 -5.37
CA ALA A 232 -7.33 -1.43 -4.82
C ALA A 232 -6.06 -0.63 -4.50
N ILE A 233 -6.04 0.63 -4.90
CA ILE A 233 -4.93 1.54 -4.60
C ILE A 233 -5.48 2.67 -3.73
N GLU A 234 -5.10 2.66 -2.46
CA GLU A 234 -5.62 3.56 -1.44
C GLU A 234 -4.50 4.46 -0.92
N SER A 235 -4.74 5.76 -0.84
CA SER A 235 -3.85 6.64 -0.08
C SER A 235 -4.07 6.42 1.40
N LEU A 236 -2.99 6.16 2.13
CA LEU A 236 -3.06 6.03 3.58
C LEU A 236 -3.24 7.42 4.22
N THR A 237 -3.74 7.45 5.45
CA THR A 237 -3.96 8.69 6.21
C THR A 237 -3.05 8.75 7.45
N GLY A 238 -3.04 9.89 8.12
CA GLY A 238 -2.25 10.09 9.34
C GLY A 238 -0.74 9.98 9.09
N VAL A 239 -0.05 9.16 9.89
CA VAL A 239 1.41 9.01 9.83
C VAL A 239 1.90 8.38 8.53
N PHE A 240 1.02 7.70 7.78
CA PHE A 240 1.36 7.03 6.53
C PHE A 240 0.92 7.79 5.28
N HIS A 241 0.51 9.06 5.38
CA HIS A 241 -0.01 9.86 4.26
C HIS A 241 0.91 10.00 3.03
N LYS A 242 2.21 9.69 3.18
CA LYS A 242 3.19 9.66 2.08
C LYS A 242 3.27 8.30 1.36
N SER A 243 2.44 7.34 1.76
CA SER A 243 2.46 5.96 1.28
C SER A 243 1.11 5.61 0.65
N ASN A 244 1.14 4.85 -0.44
CA ASN A 244 -0.05 4.25 -1.04
C ASN A 244 -0.09 2.75 -0.73
N LEU A 245 -1.26 2.25 -0.35
CA LEU A 245 -1.55 0.85 -0.15
C LEU A 245 -2.13 0.24 -1.42
N ILE A 246 -1.46 -0.77 -1.97
CA ILE A 246 -1.93 -1.58 -3.08
C ILE A 246 -2.41 -2.91 -2.50
N SER A 247 -3.72 -3.13 -2.49
CA SER A 247 -4.32 -4.38 -2.02
C SER A 247 -4.70 -5.26 -3.19
N LEU A 248 -4.20 -6.50 -3.20
CA LEU A 248 -4.66 -7.56 -4.10
C LEU A 248 -5.62 -8.47 -3.35
N SER A 249 -6.81 -8.66 -3.89
CA SER A 249 -7.86 -9.50 -3.31
C SER A 249 -8.32 -10.58 -4.27
N VAL A 250 -8.83 -11.68 -3.71
CA VAL A 250 -9.51 -12.69 -4.52
C VAL A 250 -10.74 -12.06 -5.15
N ARG A 251 -11.01 -12.46 -6.38
CA ARG A 251 -12.29 -12.18 -7.03
C ARG A 251 -13.38 -13.01 -6.36
N TYR A 252 -14.30 -12.35 -5.66
CA TYR A 252 -15.43 -13.03 -5.03
C TYR A 252 -16.45 -13.45 -6.08
N VAL A 253 -16.83 -14.71 -5.98
CA VAL A 253 -17.81 -15.35 -6.85
C VAL A 253 -19.07 -15.57 -6.01
N VAL A 254 -20.16 -14.90 -6.36
CA VAL A 254 -21.44 -15.13 -5.67
C VAL A 254 -22.27 -16.06 -6.52
N LYS A 255 -22.57 -17.24 -5.96
CA LYS A 255 -23.48 -18.21 -6.54
C LYS A 255 -24.81 -18.15 -5.80
N ASN A 256 -25.90 -17.94 -6.54
CA ASN A 256 -27.22 -18.03 -5.95
C ASN A 256 -27.58 -19.51 -5.72
N THR A 257 -27.55 -19.97 -4.48
CA THR A 257 -27.97 -21.34 -4.12
C THR A 257 -29.42 -21.40 -3.65
N LEU A 258 -30.16 -20.28 -3.69
CA LEU A 258 -31.56 -20.25 -3.35
C LEU A 258 -32.39 -20.80 -4.50
N HIS A 259 -33.60 -21.26 -4.18
CA HIS A 259 -34.57 -21.74 -5.17
C HIS A 259 -35.31 -20.59 -5.88
N ILE A 260 -34.94 -19.33 -5.59
CA ILE A 260 -35.51 -18.13 -6.18
C ILE A 260 -34.39 -17.24 -6.72
N PRO A 261 -34.65 -16.42 -7.75
CA PRO A 261 -33.69 -15.44 -8.22
C PRO A 261 -33.42 -14.39 -7.14
N VAL A 262 -32.19 -13.87 -7.11
CA VAL A 262 -31.78 -12.78 -6.21
C VAL A 262 -31.15 -11.64 -6.97
N THR A 263 -31.29 -10.44 -6.42
CA THR A 263 -30.62 -9.24 -6.93
C THR A 263 -29.51 -8.85 -5.97
N ILE A 264 -28.28 -8.78 -6.49
CA ILE A 264 -27.11 -8.34 -5.74
C ILE A 264 -26.77 -6.91 -6.12
N ILE A 265 -26.54 -6.07 -5.11
CA ILE A 265 -26.09 -4.70 -5.30
C ILE A 265 -24.72 -4.58 -4.63
N PRO A 266 -23.62 -4.49 -5.39
CA PRO A 266 -22.31 -4.27 -4.82
C PRO A 266 -22.25 -2.87 -4.19
N MET A 267 -21.93 -2.82 -2.90
CA MET A 267 -21.76 -1.56 -2.16
C MET A 267 -20.33 -1.44 -1.66
N ARG A 268 -19.84 -0.19 -1.57
CA ARG A 268 -18.49 0.13 -1.11
C ARG A 268 -18.52 1.40 -0.26
N GLY A 269 -17.54 1.54 0.62
CA GLY A 269 -17.36 2.70 1.50
C GLY A 269 -17.25 2.33 2.97
N LEU A 270 -17.23 3.33 3.85
CA LEU A 270 -17.31 3.12 5.29
C LEU A 270 -18.65 2.46 5.63
N TYR A 271 -18.67 1.65 6.69
CA TYR A 271 -19.89 0.94 7.11
C TYR A 271 -21.09 1.89 7.29
N ALA A 272 -20.87 3.09 7.84
CA ALA A 272 -21.92 4.10 8.00
C ALA A 272 -22.53 4.52 6.65
N ASP A 273 -21.70 4.73 5.63
CA ASP A 273 -22.13 5.13 4.28
C ASP A 273 -22.82 3.97 3.55
N VAL A 274 -22.28 2.77 3.68
CA VAL A 274 -22.88 1.53 3.13
C VAL A 274 -24.24 1.30 3.75
N LYS A 275 -24.36 1.41 5.08
CA LYS A 275 -25.64 1.26 5.80
C LYS A 275 -26.66 2.30 5.36
N LYS A 276 -26.28 3.58 5.33
CA LYS A 276 -27.15 4.66 4.86
C LYS A 276 -27.63 4.43 3.42
N THR A 277 -26.74 3.95 2.55
CA THR A 277 -27.07 3.60 1.16
C THR A 277 -28.05 2.43 1.10
N ALA A 278 -27.82 1.39 1.90
CA ALA A 278 -28.70 0.22 1.98
C ALA A 278 -30.10 0.58 2.50
N ASP A 279 -30.18 1.42 3.53
CA ASP A 279 -31.45 1.90 4.09
C ASP A 279 -32.22 2.72 3.04
N ARG A 280 -31.56 3.63 2.32
CA ARG A 280 -32.17 4.36 1.19
C ARG A 280 -32.68 3.42 0.10
N LEU A 281 -31.89 2.43 -0.31
CA LEU A 281 -32.30 1.45 -1.33
C LEU A 281 -33.51 0.62 -0.89
N ARG A 282 -33.66 0.37 0.41
CA ARG A 282 -34.82 -0.31 0.99
C ARG A 282 -36.07 0.58 0.94
N GLU A 283 -35.94 1.86 1.28
CA GLU A 283 -37.04 2.82 1.29
C GLU A 283 -37.55 3.16 -0.12
N GLU A 284 -36.63 3.40 -1.05
CA GLU A 284 -36.98 3.80 -2.43
C GLU A 284 -37.36 2.60 -3.31
N GLY A 285 -36.94 1.39 -2.94
CA GLY A 285 -37.03 0.18 -3.75
C GLY A 285 -35.94 0.17 -4.83
N VAL A 286 -35.27 -0.98 -5.01
CA VAL A 286 -34.09 -1.15 -5.89
C VAL A 286 -34.37 -0.63 -7.30
N ASP A 287 -35.43 -1.11 -7.96
CA ASP A 287 -35.72 -0.77 -9.36
C ASP A 287 -36.03 0.72 -9.57
N LYS A 288 -36.69 1.36 -8.61
CA LYS A 288 -37.01 2.80 -8.65
C LYS A 288 -35.76 3.65 -8.39
N ALA A 289 -34.91 3.24 -7.45
CA ALA A 289 -33.67 3.95 -7.11
C ALA A 289 -32.66 3.98 -8.26
N PHE A 290 -32.60 2.93 -9.08
CA PHE A 290 -31.70 2.89 -10.25
C PHE A 290 -32.30 3.52 -11.51
N SER A 291 -33.64 3.62 -11.59
CA SER A 291 -34.35 4.26 -12.70
C SER A 291 -34.44 5.79 -12.58
N SER A 292 -34.34 6.35 -11.36
CA SER A 292 -34.52 7.78 -11.06
C SER A 292 -33.29 8.68 -11.36
N LYS A 293 -32.42 8.29 -12.31
CA LYS A 293 -31.15 8.95 -12.68
C LYS A 293 -31.27 10.33 -13.36
N LYS A 294 -32.13 11.23 -12.86
CA LYS A 294 -32.14 12.65 -13.25
C LYS A 294 -31.49 13.61 -12.24
N HIS A 295 -31.14 13.18 -11.03
CA HIS A 295 -30.67 14.10 -9.98
C HIS A 295 -29.41 13.70 -9.20
N SER A 296 -28.57 12.79 -9.71
CA SER A 296 -27.28 12.54 -9.05
C SER A 296 -26.36 13.77 -9.20
N PRO A 297 -25.76 14.29 -8.10
CA PRO A 297 -24.82 15.40 -8.18
C PRO A 297 -23.62 15.07 -9.07
N PRO A 298 -23.04 16.05 -9.78
CA PRO A 298 -21.82 15.84 -10.55
C PRO A 298 -20.68 15.48 -9.59
N GLY A 299 -20.28 14.22 -9.58
CA GLY A 299 -19.21 13.70 -8.71
C GLY A 299 -19.50 12.36 -8.03
N SER A 300 -20.76 11.88 -8.01
CA SER A 300 -21.04 10.54 -7.47
C SER A 300 -20.60 9.48 -8.48
N THR A 301 -19.65 8.62 -8.09
CA THR A 301 -19.32 7.39 -8.80
C THR A 301 -20.62 6.63 -9.05
N LYS A 302 -20.95 6.37 -10.32
CA LYS A 302 -22.17 5.64 -10.68
C LYS A 302 -22.17 4.33 -9.89
N HIS A 303 -23.18 4.12 -9.05
CA HIS A 303 -23.37 2.83 -8.40
C HIS A 303 -23.40 1.73 -9.49
N PRO A 304 -22.69 0.61 -9.28
CA PRO A 304 -22.74 -0.49 -10.22
C PRO A 304 -24.21 -0.95 -10.38
N PRO A 305 -24.61 -1.37 -11.59
CA PRO A 305 -25.97 -1.84 -11.82
C PRO A 305 -26.26 -3.05 -10.92
N PRO A 306 -27.52 -3.23 -10.49
CA PRO A 306 -27.93 -4.46 -9.82
C PRO A 306 -27.64 -5.67 -10.72
N ILE A 307 -27.18 -6.74 -10.11
CA ILE A 307 -26.91 -8.01 -10.79
C ILE A 307 -28.02 -8.98 -10.42
N HIS A 308 -28.76 -9.45 -11.42
CA HIS A 308 -29.76 -10.49 -11.23
C HIS A 308 -29.08 -11.85 -11.38
N LEU A 309 -29.34 -12.75 -10.42
CA LEU A 309 -28.84 -14.11 -10.43
C LEU A 309 -30.00 -15.09 -10.34
N ASP A 310 -30.16 -15.93 -11.35
CA ASP A 310 -31.06 -17.07 -11.31
C ASP A 310 -30.57 -18.16 -10.34
N PRO A 311 -31.45 -19.07 -9.89
CA PRO A 311 -31.04 -20.23 -9.11
C PRO A 311 -29.88 -21.00 -9.77
N SER A 312 -28.83 -21.28 -9.00
CA SER A 312 -27.56 -21.88 -9.42
C SER A 312 -26.64 -21.02 -10.30
N GLU A 313 -27.06 -19.82 -10.70
CA GLU A 313 -26.23 -18.90 -11.47
C GLU A 313 -25.14 -18.30 -10.59
N THR A 314 -24.01 -17.99 -11.22
CA THR A 314 -22.82 -17.49 -10.57
C THR A 314 -22.38 -16.20 -11.25
N THR A 315 -22.28 -15.11 -10.49
CA THR A 315 -21.79 -13.83 -11.00
C THR A 315 -20.48 -13.47 -10.36
N ILE A 316 -19.72 -12.67 -11.11
CA ILE A 316 -18.65 -11.92 -10.53
C ILE A 316 -19.04 -10.46 -10.37
N LEU A 317 -18.85 -9.98 -9.13
CA LEU A 317 -19.19 -8.64 -8.68
C LEU A 317 -18.36 -7.49 -9.28
N TYR A 318 -17.38 -7.74 -10.17
CA TYR A 318 -16.57 -6.68 -10.76
C TYR A 318 -16.24 -6.93 -12.25
N GLU A 319 -16.47 -5.87 -13.05
CA GLU A 319 -16.11 -5.73 -14.47
C GLU A 319 -15.61 -4.29 -14.69
N PHE A 320 -14.57 -4.10 -15.50
CA PHE A 320 -13.92 -2.79 -15.69
C PHE A 320 -14.52 -2.00 -16.85
N GLN A 321 -14.73 -0.70 -16.59
CA GLN A 321 -14.68 0.32 -17.64
C GLN A 321 -13.30 0.95 -17.63
N ASN A 322 -12.72 1.14 -18.83
CA ASN A 322 -11.46 1.87 -19.03
C ASN A 322 -11.57 3.27 -18.42
N VAL A 323 -10.79 3.55 -17.38
CA VAL A 323 -10.56 4.93 -16.92
C VAL A 323 -9.48 5.54 -17.81
N SER A 324 -9.88 6.00 -19.00
CA SER A 324 -9.01 6.85 -19.81
C SER A 324 -8.76 8.14 -19.04
N HIS A 325 -7.49 8.42 -18.76
CA HIS A 325 -7.08 9.69 -18.20
C HIS A 325 -7.37 10.76 -19.25
N GLY A 326 -8.33 11.65 -18.95
CA GLY A 326 -8.62 12.80 -19.79
C GLY A 326 -7.42 13.73 -19.80
N PHE A 327 -6.73 13.81 -20.95
CA PHE A 327 -5.81 14.91 -21.21
C PHE A 327 -6.64 16.18 -21.34
N ILE A 328 -6.43 17.12 -20.43
CA ILE A 328 -6.82 18.52 -20.66
C ILE A 328 -5.89 19.02 -21.77
N LYS A 329 -6.47 19.31 -22.94
CA LYS A 329 -5.78 20.01 -24.04
C LYS A 329 -5.56 21.47 -23.67
#